data_AF-A0A317E8U6-F1
#
_entry.id   AF-A0A317E8U6-F1
#
_cell.length_a   1.000
_cell.length_b   1.000
_cell.length_c   1.000
_cell.angle_alpha   90.00
_cell.angle_beta   90.00
_cell.angle_gamma   90.00
#
_symmetry.space_group_name_H-M   'P 1'
#
loop_
_entity.id
_entity.type
_entity.pdbx_description
1 polymer ?
#
loop_
_entity_poly.entity_id
_entity_poly.type
_entity_poly.pdbx_seq_one_letter_code
_entity_poly.pdbx_strand_id
1 'polypeptide(L)'
;GTEAVSLTPVTAGTYDTKTVGTGKGVTVTGLTLTGTDAANYALASTTVTGTIGTITAKALTASLTGMASKVYDGTTGATLTAGNLDLTGVLGTEAVSLTPVTAGTYDTKTVGTGKGVTVTGLTLTGTDAANYTLASTTVTGAIGTITAKALTDGDRDGPDSDRHRLRELHAGLDHGHRRDRDDHGEGPDGEPDRHGEQGLRRHHDRHPDHG
;
A
#
# COMPACT_ATOMS: atom_id res chain seq x y z
N GLY A 1 31.44 51.42 49.76
CA GLY A 1 30.03 51.55 49.35
C GLY A 1 29.59 50.25 48.70
N THR A 2 28.39 50.19 48.15
CA THR A 2 27.99 49.11 47.24
C THR A 2 28.54 49.40 45.85
N GLU A 3 29.45 48.57 45.36
CA GLU A 3 29.95 48.63 43.98
C GLU A 3 28.85 48.13 43.02
N ALA A 4 28.61 48.85 41.93
CA ALA A 4 27.63 48.49 40.91
C ALA A 4 28.33 48.28 39.55
N VAL A 5 28.66 47.03 39.27
CA VAL A 5 29.23 46.53 38.01
C VAL A 5 28.49 45.26 37.59
N SER A 6 28.23 45.11 36.30
CA SER A 6 27.57 43.93 35.72
C SER A 6 27.93 43.79 34.24
N LEU A 7 27.68 42.63 33.64
CA LEU A 7 27.79 42.45 32.19
C LEU A 7 26.59 43.07 31.47
N THR A 8 26.81 43.67 30.30
CA THR A 8 25.72 43.97 29.36
C THR A 8 25.02 42.66 28.98
N PRO A 9 23.68 42.58 29.05
CA PRO A 9 22.96 41.41 28.55
C PRO A 9 23.24 41.15 27.07
N VAL A 10 23.63 39.92 26.77
CA VAL A 10 23.95 39.43 25.42
C VAL A 10 22.86 38.47 24.96
N THR A 11 22.33 38.69 23.76
CA THR A 11 21.16 37.96 23.22
C THR A 11 21.52 36.96 22.12
N ALA A 12 22.80 36.85 21.77
CA ALA A 12 23.30 35.98 20.72
C ALA A 12 24.57 35.24 21.15
N GLY A 13 24.75 34.03 20.62
CA GLY A 13 25.93 33.20 20.76
C GLY A 13 25.97 32.18 19.63
N THR A 14 27.14 31.65 19.32
CA THR A 14 27.35 30.67 18.25
C THR A 14 27.61 29.28 18.81
N TYR A 15 26.93 28.29 18.25
CA TYR A 15 27.23 26.88 18.50
C TYR A 15 28.56 26.48 17.85
N ASP A 16 29.30 25.58 18.51
CA ASP A 16 30.53 24.97 18.00
C ASP A 16 30.32 24.12 16.74
N THR A 17 29.14 23.50 16.62
CA THR A 17 28.78 22.51 15.62
C THR A 17 27.30 22.63 15.27
N LYS A 18 26.93 22.26 14.04
CA LYS A 18 25.52 22.18 13.61
C LYS A 18 24.80 20.89 14.05
N THR A 19 25.51 19.96 14.70
CA THR A 19 25.02 18.60 14.89
C THR A 19 24.19 18.44 16.15
N VAL A 20 23.24 17.49 16.13
CA VAL A 20 22.42 17.16 17.29
C VAL A 20 23.24 16.74 18.51
N GLY A 21 22.72 17.02 19.70
CA GLY A 21 23.27 16.57 20.98
C GLY A 21 23.18 17.63 22.08
N THR A 22 23.48 17.21 23.30
CA THR A 22 23.57 18.05 24.51
C THR A 22 25.02 18.43 24.81
N GLY A 23 25.23 19.40 25.70
CA GLY A 23 26.58 19.82 26.12
C GLY A 23 27.39 20.52 25.03
N LYS A 24 26.73 21.04 23.99
CA LYS A 24 27.37 21.73 22.87
C LYS A 24 28.04 23.00 23.36
N GLY A 25 29.24 23.28 22.85
CA GLY A 25 29.92 24.55 23.09
C GLY A 25 29.12 25.70 22.49
N VAL A 26 28.78 26.70 23.31
CA VAL A 26 28.22 27.98 22.88
C VAL A 26 29.24 29.06 23.20
N THR A 27 29.66 29.82 22.19
CA THR A 27 30.58 30.94 22.34
C THR A 27 29.81 32.26 22.23
N VAL A 28 30.07 33.17 23.15
CA VAL A 28 29.52 34.53 23.15
C VAL A 28 30.67 35.52 23.14
N THR A 29 30.62 36.47 22.20
CA THR A 29 31.64 37.50 21.97
C THR A 29 31.05 38.90 22.22
N GLY A 30 31.91 39.90 22.38
CA GLY A 30 31.48 41.29 22.57
C GLY A 30 30.95 41.60 23.98
N LEU A 31 31.36 40.82 24.99
CA LEU A 31 31.05 41.11 26.38
C LEU A 31 31.58 42.50 26.76
N THR A 32 30.75 43.27 27.45
CA THR A 32 31.03 44.63 27.92
C THR A 32 30.49 44.81 29.34
N LEU A 33 31.04 45.78 30.09
CA LEU A 33 30.60 46.11 31.45
C LEU A 33 29.59 47.27 31.45
N THR A 34 28.68 47.23 32.42
CA THR A 34 27.67 48.26 32.72
C THR A 34 27.58 48.48 34.23
N GLY A 35 26.94 49.58 34.64
CA GLY A 35 26.86 50.03 36.03
C GLY A 35 27.70 51.28 36.28
N THR A 36 27.47 51.95 37.41
CA THR A 36 28.11 53.24 37.74
C THR A 36 29.62 53.12 37.93
N ASP A 37 30.09 51.97 38.38
CA ASP A 37 31.50 51.72 38.68
C ASP A 37 32.23 50.97 37.55
N ALA A 38 31.54 50.66 36.44
CA ALA A 38 32.06 49.81 35.36
C ALA A 38 33.38 50.30 34.75
N ALA A 39 33.59 51.62 34.69
CA ALA A 39 34.82 52.24 34.18
C ALA A 39 36.06 51.96 35.06
N ASN A 40 35.88 51.50 36.30
CA ASN A 40 36.96 51.15 37.22
C ASN A 40 37.49 49.71 37.01
N TYR A 41 36.86 48.92 36.14
CA TYR A 41 37.16 47.50 35.92
C TYR A 41 37.39 47.22 34.43
N ALA A 42 38.16 46.18 34.14
CA ALA A 42 38.37 45.67 32.80
C ALA A 42 38.03 44.18 32.73
N LEU A 43 37.43 43.75 31.61
CA LEU A 43 37.26 42.33 31.33
C LEU A 43 38.59 41.72 30.88
N ALA A 44 39.01 40.63 31.52
CA ALA A 44 40.17 39.85 31.09
C ALA A 44 39.94 39.15 29.73
N SER A 45 38.67 38.94 29.35
CA SER A 45 38.26 38.48 28.02
C SER A 45 36.88 39.04 27.69
N THR A 46 36.71 39.50 26.45
CA THR A 46 35.41 39.89 25.89
C THR A 46 34.66 38.71 25.24
N THR A 47 35.20 37.49 25.40
CA THR A 47 34.65 36.24 24.86
C THR A 47 34.56 35.17 25.95
N VAL A 48 33.45 34.44 26.01
CA VAL A 48 33.25 33.29 26.88
C VAL A 48 32.68 32.11 26.08
N THR A 49 33.12 30.90 26.41
CA THR A 49 32.60 29.66 25.82
C THR A 49 32.17 28.72 26.95
N GLY A 50 31.02 28.06 26.80
CA GLY A 50 30.53 27.08 27.76
C GLY A 50 29.74 25.95 27.10
N THR A 51 29.82 24.75 27.64
CA THR A 51 29.13 23.53 27.16
C THR A 51 27.66 23.50 27.62
N ILE A 52 26.92 24.57 27.31
CA ILE A 52 25.54 24.80 27.77
C ILE A 52 24.49 24.53 26.68
N GLY A 53 24.92 24.36 25.43
CA GLY A 53 24.05 24.25 24.27
C GLY A 53 23.37 22.88 24.14
N THR A 54 22.19 22.86 23.53
CA THR A 54 21.51 21.63 23.11
C THR A 54 20.88 21.85 21.74
N ILE A 55 21.20 20.96 20.80
CA ILE A 55 20.59 20.92 19.46
C ILE A 55 19.73 19.67 19.40
N THR A 56 18.42 19.85 19.19
CA THR A 56 17.45 18.77 19.06
C THR A 56 17.32 18.30 17.61
N ALA A 57 17.05 17.00 17.41
CA ALA A 57 16.88 16.45 16.07
C ALA A 57 15.59 16.95 15.43
N LYS A 58 15.66 17.28 14.14
CA LYS A 58 14.50 17.74 13.38
C LYS A 58 13.70 16.53 12.87
N ALA A 59 12.39 16.55 13.09
CA ALA A 59 11.50 15.54 12.54
C ALA A 59 11.36 15.69 10.99
N LEU A 60 11.38 14.55 10.31
CA LEU A 60 11.12 14.37 8.89
C LEU A 60 9.86 13.52 8.68
N THR A 61 9.21 13.72 7.53
CA THR A 61 8.00 12.99 7.15
C THR A 61 8.29 12.14 5.93
N ALA A 62 8.23 10.81 6.11
CA ALA A 62 8.24 9.86 5.01
C ALA A 62 6.82 9.70 4.44
N SER A 63 6.70 9.41 3.15
CA SER A 63 5.44 9.07 2.50
C SER A 63 5.62 8.04 1.38
N LEU A 64 4.51 7.50 0.87
CA LEU A 64 4.50 6.62 -0.30
C LEU A 64 4.00 7.37 -1.53
N THR A 65 4.66 7.14 -2.67
CA THR A 65 4.43 7.85 -3.93
C THR A 65 4.39 6.89 -5.13
N GLY A 66 4.00 7.42 -6.29
CA GLY A 66 3.89 6.66 -7.53
C GLY A 66 2.82 5.57 -7.45
N MET A 67 3.09 4.42 -8.07
CA MET A 67 2.20 3.26 -8.06
C MET A 67 3.01 1.98 -7.82
N ALA A 68 2.46 1.08 -7.00
CA ALA A 68 2.92 -0.30 -6.86
C ALA A 68 1.87 -1.21 -7.51
N SER A 69 2.29 -2.14 -8.36
CA SER A 69 1.36 -2.99 -9.13
C SER A 69 1.77 -4.45 -9.12
N LYS A 70 0.77 -5.34 -9.06
CA LYS A 70 0.94 -6.80 -9.24
C LYS A 70 -0.25 -7.43 -9.93
N VAL A 71 -0.04 -8.59 -10.54
CA VAL A 71 -1.13 -9.52 -10.89
C VAL A 71 -1.52 -10.30 -9.64
N TYR A 72 -2.81 -10.64 -9.50
CA TYR A 72 -3.32 -11.47 -8.41
C TYR A 72 -2.53 -12.79 -8.29
N ASP A 73 -1.98 -13.04 -7.11
CA ASP A 73 -1.22 -14.24 -6.74
C ASP A 73 -1.73 -14.88 -5.43
N GLY A 74 -2.82 -14.37 -4.87
CA GLY A 74 -3.38 -14.82 -3.60
C GLY A 74 -2.72 -14.25 -2.33
N THR A 75 -1.70 -13.39 -2.45
CA THR A 75 -0.94 -12.82 -1.32
C THR A 75 -1.06 -11.29 -1.24
N THR A 76 -0.86 -10.74 -0.03
CA THR A 76 -0.80 -9.30 0.23
C THR A 76 0.60 -8.69 0.02
N GLY A 77 1.60 -9.46 -0.44
CA GLY A 77 2.95 -8.92 -0.65
C GLY A 77 3.00 -7.85 -1.75
N ALA A 78 3.62 -6.70 -1.46
CA ALA A 78 3.88 -5.63 -2.40
C ALA A 78 5.39 -5.49 -2.67
N THR A 79 5.76 -5.36 -3.94
CA THR A 79 7.13 -4.99 -4.35
C THR A 79 7.19 -3.48 -4.55
N LEU A 80 8.23 -2.86 -4.03
CA LEU A 80 8.47 -1.43 -4.06
C LEU A 80 9.84 -1.10 -4.67
N THR A 81 9.96 0.12 -5.18
CA THR A 81 11.21 0.71 -5.65
C THR A 81 11.56 1.94 -4.83
N ALA A 82 12.79 2.44 -4.94
CA ALA A 82 13.17 3.71 -4.32
C ALA A 82 12.27 4.88 -4.74
N GLY A 83 11.71 4.85 -5.96
CA GLY A 83 10.77 5.86 -6.46
C GLY A 83 9.34 5.76 -5.90
N ASN A 84 9.06 4.78 -5.01
CA ASN A 84 7.80 4.69 -4.28
C ASN A 84 7.88 5.29 -2.86
N LEU A 85 9.06 5.77 -2.45
CA LEU A 85 9.31 6.37 -1.15
C LEU A 85 9.69 7.84 -1.35
N ASP A 86 9.11 8.72 -0.56
CA ASP A 86 9.48 10.14 -0.51
C ASP A 86 9.78 10.56 0.93
N LEU A 87 10.67 11.56 1.09
CA LEU A 87 11.14 12.06 2.37
C LEU A 87 11.18 13.59 2.35
N THR A 88 10.33 14.20 3.16
CA THR A 88 10.16 15.66 3.20
C THR A 88 10.67 16.27 4.50
N GLY A 89 11.12 17.53 4.42
CA GLY A 89 11.57 18.33 5.56
C GLY A 89 13.08 18.36 5.80
N VAL A 90 13.89 17.74 4.94
CA VAL A 90 15.36 17.88 4.94
C VAL A 90 15.74 19.34 4.65
N LEU A 91 16.76 19.86 5.32
CA LEU A 91 17.18 21.25 5.16
C LEU A 91 18.24 21.40 4.07
N GLY A 92 18.01 22.31 3.13
CA GLY A 92 18.99 22.71 2.11
C GLY A 92 19.48 21.53 1.28
N THR A 93 20.79 21.26 1.34
CA THR A 93 21.48 20.20 0.61
C THR A 93 22.08 19.14 1.54
N GLU A 94 21.54 18.96 2.74
CA GLU A 94 22.03 17.97 3.69
C GLU A 94 21.78 16.54 3.20
N ALA A 95 22.76 15.66 3.39
CA ALA A 95 22.72 14.30 2.87
C ALA A 95 21.92 13.40 3.83
N VAL A 96 20.60 13.39 3.63
CA VAL A 96 19.64 12.55 4.37
C VAL A 96 18.64 11.93 3.41
N SER A 97 18.50 10.61 3.49
CA SER A 97 17.56 9.82 2.68
C SER A 97 16.93 8.71 3.51
N LEU A 98 15.87 8.09 3.00
CA LEU A 98 15.40 6.80 3.53
C LEU A 98 16.34 5.69 3.09
N THR A 99 16.61 4.74 3.98
CA THR A 99 17.22 3.45 3.59
C THR A 99 16.29 2.76 2.59
N PRO A 100 16.79 2.25 1.44
CA PRO A 100 15.94 1.61 0.44
C PRO A 100 15.14 0.43 1.02
N VAL A 101 13.82 0.43 0.80
CA VAL A 101 12.92 -0.68 1.12
C VAL A 101 12.22 -1.15 -0.15
N THR A 102 12.29 -2.45 -0.41
CA THR A 102 11.75 -3.08 -1.64
C THR A 102 10.49 -3.90 -1.41
N ALA A 103 10.00 -3.97 -0.16
CA ALA A 103 8.85 -4.76 0.25
C ALA A 103 7.84 -3.93 1.06
N GLY A 104 6.57 -4.21 0.86
CA GLY A 104 5.46 -3.70 1.67
C GLY A 104 4.28 -4.67 1.65
N THR A 105 3.16 -4.26 2.23
CA THR A 105 1.97 -5.10 2.37
C THR A 105 0.73 -4.35 1.89
N TYR A 106 0.00 -4.91 0.94
CA TYR A 106 -1.35 -4.47 0.56
C TYR A 106 -2.35 -4.73 1.70
N ASP A 107 -3.30 -3.81 1.87
CA ASP A 107 -4.46 -3.95 2.77
C ASP A 107 -5.22 -5.27 2.59
N THR A 108 -5.33 -5.71 1.34
CA THR A 108 -6.15 -6.82 0.87
C THR A 108 -5.48 -7.49 -0.32
N LYS A 109 -5.67 -8.80 -0.45
CA LYS A 109 -5.20 -9.56 -1.64
C LYS A 109 -6.12 -9.44 -2.86
N THR A 110 -7.29 -8.81 -2.73
CA THR A 110 -8.32 -8.75 -3.79
C THR A 110 -7.85 -7.89 -4.96
N VAL A 111 -8.50 -7.98 -6.12
CA VAL A 111 -8.23 -7.07 -7.24
C VAL A 111 -8.69 -5.64 -6.95
N GLY A 112 -8.20 -4.65 -7.70
CA GLY A 112 -8.62 -3.24 -7.63
C GLY A 112 -7.45 -2.25 -7.61
N THR A 113 -7.78 -0.96 -7.75
CA THR A 113 -6.85 0.19 -7.73
C THR A 113 -6.99 0.98 -6.41
N GLY A 114 -6.03 1.87 -6.13
CA GLY A 114 -6.06 2.75 -4.96
C GLY A 114 -5.93 2.03 -3.61
N LYS A 115 -5.36 0.81 -3.62
CA LYS A 115 -5.22 0.00 -2.42
C LYS A 115 -4.19 0.60 -1.48
N GLY A 116 -4.45 0.51 -0.18
CA GLY A 116 -3.48 0.83 0.85
C GLY A 116 -2.30 -0.13 0.75
N VAL A 117 -1.09 0.41 0.59
CA VAL A 117 0.17 -0.30 0.78
C VAL A 117 0.81 0.26 2.04
N THR A 118 1.25 -0.62 2.94
CA THR A 118 1.93 -0.26 4.19
C THR A 118 3.39 -0.70 4.13
N VAL A 119 4.29 0.18 4.57
CA VAL A 119 5.72 -0.08 4.77
C VAL A 119 6.07 0.21 6.22
N THR A 120 6.82 -0.68 6.86
CA THR A 120 7.27 -0.58 8.25
C THR A 120 8.80 -0.62 8.31
N GLY A 121 9.38 -0.24 9.45
CA GLY A 121 10.83 -0.33 9.66
C GLY A 121 11.65 0.70 8.87
N LEU A 122 11.05 1.81 8.46
CA LEU A 122 11.78 2.90 7.80
C LEU A 122 12.90 3.44 8.71
N THR A 123 14.06 3.69 8.10
CA THR A 123 15.24 4.27 8.76
C THR A 123 15.85 5.36 7.87
N LEU A 124 16.59 6.28 8.49
CA LEU A 124 17.35 7.30 7.77
C LEU A 124 18.78 6.84 7.49
N THR A 125 19.34 7.31 6.38
CA THR A 125 20.73 7.09 5.95
C THR A 125 21.31 8.38 5.35
N GLY A 126 22.64 8.44 5.24
CA GLY A 126 23.39 9.62 4.81
C GLY A 126 24.17 10.30 5.94
N THR A 127 25.11 11.18 5.60
CA THR A 127 26.07 11.77 6.56
C THR A 127 25.43 12.72 7.57
N ASP A 128 24.30 13.34 7.22
CA ASP A 128 23.58 14.26 8.09
C ASP A 128 22.42 13.60 8.84
N ALA A 129 22.15 12.30 8.62
CA ALA A 129 20.97 11.59 9.13
C ALA A 129 20.85 11.62 10.67
N ALA A 130 21.97 11.67 11.39
CA ALA A 130 22.00 11.81 12.86
C ALA A 130 21.41 13.14 13.37
N ASN A 131 21.22 14.14 12.49
CA ASN A 131 20.59 15.41 12.84
C ASN A 131 19.05 15.37 12.80
N TYR A 132 18.48 14.21 12.43
CA TYR A 132 17.07 14.07 12.11
C TYR A 132 16.45 12.83 12.77
N THR A 133 15.11 12.86 12.87
CA THR A 133 14.29 11.70 13.24
C THR A 133 13.17 11.53 12.22
N LEU A 134 12.63 10.32 12.08
CA LEU A 134 11.38 10.10 11.38
C LEU A 134 10.21 10.33 12.34
N ALA A 135 9.20 11.10 11.92
CA ALA A 135 7.97 11.28 12.68
C ALA A 135 7.16 9.97 12.80
N SER A 136 7.34 9.05 11.86
CA SER A 136 6.87 7.66 11.92
C SER A 136 7.82 6.75 11.13
N THR A 137 8.09 5.56 11.67
CA THR A 137 8.81 4.48 10.96
C THR A 137 7.88 3.57 10.14
N THR A 138 6.58 3.87 10.14
CA THR A 138 5.54 3.18 9.37
C THR A 138 4.74 4.18 8.55
N VAL A 139 4.54 3.89 7.26
CA VAL A 139 3.75 4.71 6.33
C VAL A 139 2.75 3.83 5.58
N THR A 140 1.56 4.39 5.32
CA THR A 140 0.53 3.76 4.50
C THR A 140 0.06 4.75 3.44
N GLY A 141 -0.09 4.31 2.20
CA GLY A 141 -0.55 5.15 1.09
C GLY A 141 -1.34 4.36 0.05
N ALA A 142 -2.31 5.01 -0.59
CA ALA A 142 -3.21 4.43 -1.58
C ALA A 142 -2.56 4.21 -2.97
N ILE A 143 -1.31 3.73 -2.99
CA ILE A 143 -0.49 3.58 -4.21
C ILE A 143 -0.68 2.22 -4.91
N GLY A 144 -1.48 1.32 -4.35
CA GLY A 144 -1.53 -0.08 -4.77
C GLY A 144 -2.54 -0.38 -5.89
N THR A 145 -2.13 -1.22 -6.85
CA THR A 145 -3.01 -1.81 -7.86
C THR A 145 -2.80 -3.32 -7.98
N ILE A 146 -3.87 -4.10 -7.86
CA ILE A 146 -3.86 -5.55 -8.09
C ILE A 146 -4.76 -5.86 -9.28
N THR A 147 -4.18 -6.34 -10.38
CA THR A 147 -4.92 -6.76 -11.58
C THR A 147 -5.34 -8.23 -11.51
N ALA A 148 -6.42 -8.60 -12.19
CA ALA A 148 -6.87 -9.99 -12.24
C ALA A 148 -5.85 -10.89 -12.95
N LYS A 149 -5.68 -12.13 -12.46
CA LYS A 149 -5.00 -13.18 -13.22
C LYS A 149 -5.96 -13.71 -14.28
N ALA A 150 -5.56 -13.69 -15.55
CA ALA A 150 -6.29 -14.36 -16.61
C ALA A 150 -6.20 -15.89 -16.41
N LEU A 151 -7.32 -16.58 -16.61
CA LEU A 151 -7.36 -18.05 -16.74
C LEU A 151 -7.34 -18.40 -18.22
N THR A 152 -6.51 -19.36 -18.60
CA THR A 152 -6.46 -19.96 -19.93
C THR A 152 -7.24 -21.26 -19.96
N ASP A 153 -7.60 -21.76 -21.14
CA ASP A 153 -8.49 -22.94 -21.24
C ASP A 153 -7.84 -24.21 -20.64
N GLY A 154 -6.52 -24.34 -20.75
CA GLY A 154 -5.75 -25.41 -20.11
C GLY A 154 -5.72 -25.37 -18.58
N ASP A 155 -6.14 -24.26 -17.93
CA ASP A 155 -6.32 -24.19 -16.48
C ASP A 155 -7.63 -24.87 -16.03
N ARG A 156 -8.52 -25.25 -16.96
CA ARG A 156 -9.76 -26.00 -16.69
C ARG A 156 -9.59 -27.52 -16.80
N ASP A 157 -8.58 -27.96 -17.54
CA ASP A 157 -8.31 -29.37 -17.82
C ASP A 157 -7.60 -30.06 -16.64
N GLY A 158 -8.32 -30.20 -15.54
CA GLY A 158 -8.03 -31.24 -14.54
C GLY A 158 -8.21 -32.64 -15.14
N PRO A 159 -7.84 -33.72 -14.41
CA PRO A 159 -7.83 -35.10 -14.90
C PRO A 159 -9.21 -35.71 -15.27
N ASP A 160 -10.27 -34.90 -15.33
CA ASP A 160 -11.63 -35.31 -15.68
C ASP A 160 -12.08 -34.83 -17.07
N SER A 161 -11.31 -33.98 -17.78
CA SER A 161 -11.67 -33.48 -19.12
C SER A 161 -11.77 -34.57 -20.20
N ASP A 162 -11.10 -35.71 -20.02
CA ASP A 162 -11.26 -36.88 -20.91
C ASP A 162 -12.62 -37.58 -20.76
N ARG A 163 -13.37 -37.37 -19.67
CA ARG A 163 -14.71 -37.98 -19.51
C ARG A 163 -15.75 -37.44 -20.49
N HIS A 164 -15.56 -36.22 -21.01
CA HIS A 164 -16.46 -35.64 -22.01
C HIS A 164 -16.10 -36.02 -23.46
N ARG A 165 -14.84 -36.33 -23.77
CA ARG A 165 -14.43 -36.74 -25.12
C ARG A 165 -14.75 -38.20 -25.49
N LEU A 166 -15.02 -39.06 -24.50
CA LEU A 166 -15.28 -40.49 -24.72
C LEU A 166 -16.75 -40.88 -24.90
N ARG A 167 -17.71 -39.96 -24.78
CA ARG A 167 -19.15 -40.27 -24.97
C ARG A 167 -19.66 -40.21 -26.42
N GLU A 168 -18.88 -39.66 -27.36
CA GLU A 168 -19.30 -39.52 -28.77
C GLU A 168 -18.84 -40.67 -29.69
N LEU A 169 -18.08 -41.64 -29.18
CA LEU A 169 -17.49 -42.73 -29.97
C LEU A 169 -18.24 -44.08 -29.92
N HIS A 170 -19.39 -44.17 -29.25
CA HIS A 170 -20.20 -45.40 -29.16
C HIS A 170 -21.63 -45.28 -29.72
N ALA A 171 -21.93 -44.21 -30.48
CA ALA A 171 -23.21 -44.02 -31.17
C ALA A 171 -23.09 -44.15 -32.71
N GLY A 172 -22.06 -44.88 -33.20
CA GLY A 172 -21.65 -44.89 -34.61
C GLY A 172 -21.39 -46.27 -35.23
N LEU A 173 -21.90 -47.34 -34.63
CA LEU A 173 -21.84 -48.71 -35.19
C LEU A 173 -23.22 -49.37 -35.20
N ASP A 174 -24.19 -48.69 -35.79
CA ASP A 174 -25.43 -49.32 -36.27
C ASP A 174 -25.64 -49.01 -37.75
N HIS A 175 -26.09 -50.05 -38.48
CA HIS A 175 -26.49 -50.18 -39.89
C HIS A 175 -25.43 -50.71 -40.86
N GLY A 176 -25.56 -52.00 -41.22
CA GLY A 176 -24.64 -52.60 -42.21
C GLY A 176 -24.91 -53.97 -42.84
N HIS A 177 -26.01 -54.71 -42.59
CA HIS A 177 -26.29 -55.92 -43.43
C HIS A 177 -27.75 -56.38 -43.58
N ARG A 178 -28.05 -56.97 -44.75
CA ARG A 178 -29.36 -57.36 -45.30
C ARG A 178 -29.17 -58.46 -46.37
N ARG A 179 -30.18 -59.24 -46.77
CA ARG A 179 -31.57 -59.34 -46.26
C ARG A 179 -31.64 -60.45 -45.19
N ASP A 180 -32.24 -61.65 -45.33
CA ASP A 180 -33.07 -62.35 -46.35
C ASP A 180 -34.06 -63.26 -45.58
N ARG A 181 -35.32 -63.37 -46.06
CA ARG A 181 -36.23 -64.54 -46.10
C ARG A 181 -36.37 -65.50 -44.89
N ASP A 182 -37.53 -66.05 -44.52
CA ASP A 182 -38.95 -66.02 -44.96
C ASP A 182 -39.83 -65.84 -43.65
N ASP A 183 -41.17 -65.80 -43.57
CA ASP A 183 -42.18 -66.81 -43.92
C ASP A 183 -43.63 -66.26 -43.64
N HIS A 184 -44.67 -67.02 -44.01
CA HIS A 184 -46.12 -66.74 -43.99
C HIS A 184 -46.72 -66.48 -42.56
N GLY A 185 -47.95 -65.96 -42.35
CA GLY A 185 -49.09 -65.54 -43.21
C GLY A 185 -50.37 -65.32 -42.34
N GLU A 186 -51.49 -64.87 -42.95
CA GLU A 186 -52.82 -64.62 -42.31
C GLU A 186 -52.88 -63.46 -41.27
N GLY A 187 -53.96 -62.69 -41.05
CA GLY A 187 -55.31 -62.56 -41.63
C GLY A 187 -56.06 -61.39 -40.93
N PRO A 188 -57.07 -60.73 -41.53
CA PRO A 188 -57.54 -59.40 -41.08
C PRO A 188 -58.80 -59.38 -40.19
N ASP A 189 -59.13 -58.17 -39.70
CA ASP A 189 -60.48 -57.57 -39.43
C ASP A 189 -60.67 -56.99 -38.00
N GLY A 190 -61.11 -55.72 -37.92
CA GLY A 190 -61.49 -55.08 -36.64
C GLY A 190 -61.41 -53.54 -36.53
N GLU A 191 -62.23 -52.80 -37.27
CA GLU A 191 -62.58 -51.37 -37.03
C GLU A 191 -64.12 -51.27 -36.81
N PRO A 192 -64.74 -50.15 -36.37
CA PRO A 192 -64.21 -48.86 -35.89
C PRO A 192 -64.93 -48.27 -34.63
N ASP A 193 -64.72 -46.96 -34.40
CA ASP A 193 -65.57 -45.97 -33.69
C ASP A 193 -65.62 -45.92 -32.13
N ARG A 194 -65.30 -44.73 -31.55
CA ARG A 194 -66.33 -43.70 -31.23
C ARG A 194 -65.78 -42.36 -30.67
N HIS A 195 -66.52 -41.31 -31.03
CA HIS A 195 -66.39 -39.88 -30.77
C HIS A 195 -66.39 -39.38 -29.30
N GLY A 196 -65.92 -38.13 -29.12
CA GLY A 196 -66.45 -37.15 -28.14
C GLY A 196 -65.72 -37.04 -26.78
N GLU A 197 -65.73 -35.93 -26.04
CA GLU A 197 -66.36 -34.59 -26.21
C GLU A 197 -65.68 -33.50 -25.34
N GLN A 198 -65.68 -32.25 -25.83
CA GLN A 198 -65.94 -30.95 -25.16
C GLN A 198 -65.27 -30.47 -23.82
N GLY A 199 -65.08 -29.14 -23.74
CA GLY A 199 -65.25 -28.33 -22.49
C GLY A 199 -64.00 -27.64 -21.93
N LEU A 200 -63.61 -26.40 -22.30
CA LEU A 200 -64.20 -25.07 -21.98
C LEU A 200 -64.31 -24.67 -20.48
N ARG A 201 -63.51 -23.67 -20.06
CA ARG A 201 -63.76 -22.49 -19.15
C ARG A 201 -62.42 -22.06 -18.53
N ARG A 202 -61.84 -20.87 -18.78
CA ARG A 202 -62.25 -19.45 -18.57
C ARG A 202 -62.10 -18.93 -17.12
N HIS A 203 -61.59 -17.69 -17.00
CA HIS A 203 -61.61 -16.77 -15.85
C HIS A 203 -60.65 -17.10 -14.68
N HIS A 204 -60.14 -16.15 -13.87
CA HIS A 204 -60.29 -14.68 -13.78
C HIS A 204 -58.92 -14.10 -13.30
N ASP A 205 -58.39 -13.02 -13.90
CA ASP A 205 -58.32 -11.64 -13.37
C ASP A 205 -57.36 -11.33 -12.19
N ARG A 206 -56.60 -10.23 -12.38
CA ARG A 206 -56.22 -9.18 -11.40
C ARG A 206 -55.10 -9.36 -10.35
N HIS A 207 -53.96 -8.73 -10.67
CA HIS A 207 -53.24 -7.69 -9.89
C HIS A 207 -54.17 -6.79 -9.00
N PRO A 208 -53.71 -6.03 -7.97
CA PRO A 208 -52.30 -5.62 -7.74
C PRO A 208 -51.83 -5.42 -6.26
N ASP A 209 -50.53 -5.09 -6.15
CA ASP A 209 -49.86 -4.07 -5.32
C ASP A 209 -49.79 -3.99 -3.77
N HIS A 210 -48.65 -3.40 -3.41
CA HIS A 210 -48.28 -2.59 -2.23
C HIS A 210 -48.12 -3.21 -0.83
N GLY A 211 -47.00 -2.81 -0.22
CA GLY A 211 -46.51 -3.13 1.13
C GLY A 211 -45.08 -2.62 1.27
#